data_AF-A0A433YAR7-F1
#
_entry.id   AF-A0A433YAR7-F1
#
_cell.length_a   1.000
_cell.length_b   1.000
_cell.length_c   1.000
_cell.angle_alpha   90.00
_cell.angle_beta   90.00
_cell.angle_gamma   90.00
#
_symmetry.space_group_name_H-M   'P 1'
#
loop_
_entity.id
_entity.type
_entity.pdbx_description
1 polymer ?
#
loop_
_entity_poly.entity_id
_entity_poly.type
_entity_poly.pdbx_seq_one_letter_code
_entity_poly.pdbx_strand_id
1 'polypeptide(L)' 'MEDLKQLLLQIEQLRQQLNNLNTNNNLTDPEIVVASQMLDAVLNEYYGLMKKKSKDKSN' A
#
# COMPACT_ATOMS: atom_id res chain seq x y z
N MET A 1 4.25 4.38 -16.41
CA MET A 1 5.45 4.36 -15.51
C MET A 1 5.27 5.35 -14.37
N GLU A 2 4.66 6.50 -14.65
CA GLU A 2 4.26 7.49 -13.64
C GLU A 2 3.25 6.92 -12.63
N ASP A 3 2.22 6.18 -13.10
CA ASP A 3 1.18 5.60 -12.23
C ASP A 3 1.76 4.65 -11.18
N LEU A 4 2.75 3.86 -11.56
CA LEU A 4 3.43 2.90 -10.69
C LEU A 4 4.29 3.61 -9.62
N LYS A 5 4.87 4.76 -9.98
CA LYS A 5 5.62 5.61 -9.03
C LYS A 5 4.69 6.32 -8.06
N GLN A 6 3.56 6.83 -8.53
CA GLN A 6 2.54 7.45 -7.67
C GLN A 6 2.00 6.44 -6.65
N LEU A 7 1.75 5.21 -7.09
CA LEU A 7 1.25 4.16 -6.22
C LEU A 7 2.29 3.72 -5.18
N LEU A 8 3.58 3.66 -5.56
CA LEU A 8 4.69 3.45 -4.61
C LEU A 8 4.80 4.57 -3.58
N LEU A 9 4.61 5.83 -4.00
CA LEU A 9 4.65 6.97 -3.09
C LEU A 9 3.52 6.88 -2.04
N GLN A 10 2.31 6.51 -2.48
CA GLN A 10 1.17 6.30 -1.58
C GLN A 10 1.40 5.16 -0.58
N ILE A 11 2.01 4.05 -1.03
CA ILE A 11 2.40 2.93 -0.15
C ILE A 11 3.37 3.40 0.94
N GLU A 12 4.40 4.17 0.57
CA GLU A 12 5.40 4.66 1.53
C GLU A 12 4.81 5.68 2.51
N GLN A 13 3.92 6.56 2.05
CA GLN A 13 3.21 7.50 2.93
C GLN A 13 2.34 6.76 3.96
N LEU A 14 1.55 5.78 3.52
CA LEU A 14 0.70 4.98 4.41
C LEU A 14 1.53 4.15 5.40
N ARG A 15 2.69 3.62 4.99
CA ARG A 15 3.64 2.95 5.89
C ARG A 15 4.19 3.87 6.96
N GLN A 16 4.55 5.10 6.60
CA GLN A 16 4.99 6.10 7.58
C GLN A 16 3.88 6.47 8.56
N GLN A 17 2.65 6.67 8.07
CA GLN A 17 1.51 6.95 8.94
C GLN A 17 1.25 5.82 9.92
N LEU A 18 1.26 4.57 9.47
CA LEU A 18 1.10 3.39 10.34
C LEU A 18 2.22 3.28 11.38
N ASN A 19 3.47 3.48 10.99
CA ASN A 19 4.60 3.47 11.92
C ASN A 19 4.49 4.57 12.98
N ASN A 20 3.99 5.75 12.59
CA ASN A 20 3.78 6.85 13.53
C ASN A 20 2.61 6.57 14.48
N LEU A 21 1.51 5.99 13.99
CA LEU A 21 0.34 5.64 14.83
C LEU A 21 0.66 4.48 15.80
N ASN A 22 1.53 3.55 15.40
CA ASN A 22 1.93 2.41 16.23
C ASN A 22 2.78 2.80 17.47
N THR A 23 3.19 4.07 17.59
CA THR A 23 3.89 4.56 18.80
C THR A 23 3.05 4.48 20.07
N ASN A 24 1.71 4.38 19.95
CA ASN A 24 0.79 4.20 21.08
C ASN A 24 0.58 2.72 21.49
N ASN A 25 1.29 1.75 20.88
CA ASN A 25 1.21 0.30 21.15
C ASN A 25 -0.17 -0.36 21.02
N ASN A 26 -1.19 0.38 20.57
CA ASN A 26 -2.55 -0.13 20.47
C ASN A 26 -2.90 -0.45 19.02
N LEU A 27 -2.38 -1.57 18.50
CA LEU A 27 -2.59 -2.04 17.12
C LEU A 27 -4.05 -2.30 16.77
N THR A 28 -4.94 -2.38 17.76
CA THR A 28 -6.40 -2.52 17.59
C THR A 28 -7.13 -1.19 17.55
N ASP A 29 -6.41 -0.06 17.61
CA ASP A 29 -7.01 1.25 17.43
C ASP A 29 -7.72 1.31 16.06
N PRO A 30 -9.00 1.70 16.02
CA PRO A 30 -9.75 1.82 14.78
C PRO A 30 -9.03 2.63 13.69
N GLU A 31 -8.24 3.64 14.06
CA GLU A 31 -7.46 4.45 13.13
C GLU A 31 -6.33 3.64 12.48
N ILE A 32 -5.62 2.81 13.27
CA ILE A 32 -4.56 1.93 12.80
C ILE A 32 -5.14 0.82 11.91
N VAL A 33 -6.29 0.27 12.28
CA VAL A 33 -6.97 -0.78 11.51
C VAL A 33 -7.39 -0.23 10.14
N VAL A 34 -7.99 0.96 10.10
CA VAL A 34 -8.39 1.61 8.85
C VAL A 34 -7.17 1.94 7.98
N ALA A 35 -6.12 2.53 8.56
CA ALA A 35 -4.89 2.82 7.83
C ALA A 35 -4.22 1.55 7.27
N SER A 36 -4.27 0.43 8.01
CA SER A 36 -3.76 -0.87 7.58
C SER A 36 -4.55 -1.43 6.40
N GLN A 37 -5.88 -1.35 6.46
CA GLN A 37 -6.75 -1.79 5.36
C GLN A 37 -6.56 -0.96 4.10
N MET A 38 -6.34 0.35 4.23
CA MET A 38 -6.02 1.23 3.11
C MET A 38 -4.68 0.86 2.46
N LEU A 39 -3.65 0.57 3.27
CA LEU A 39 -2.36 0.10 2.77
C LEU A 39 -2.51 -1.22 2.00
N ASP A 40 -3.27 -2.19 2.53
CA ASP A 40 -3.51 -3.46 1.86
C ASP A 40 -4.23 -3.29 0.52
N ALA A 41 -5.21 -2.39 0.43
CA ALA A 41 -5.91 -2.11 -0.82
C ALA A 41 -4.96 -1.59 -1.90
N VAL A 42 -4.11 -0.61 -1.56
CA VAL A 42 -3.13 -0.03 -2.50
C VAL A 42 -2.06 -1.06 -2.89
N LEU A 43 -1.59 -1.89 -1.96
CA LEU A 43 -0.66 -2.98 -2.26
C LEU A 43 -1.27 -3.99 -3.24
N ASN A 44 -2.54 -4.36 -3.05
CA ASN A 44 -3.23 -5.28 -3.96
C ASN A 44 -3.35 -4.70 -5.37
N GLU A 45 -3.62 -3.41 -5.50
CA GLU A 45 -3.65 -2.71 -6.79
C GLU A 45 -2.26 -2.71 -7.46
N TYR A 46 -1.19 -2.43 -6.70
CA TYR A 46 0.19 -2.52 -7.17
C TYR A 46 0.52 -3.91 -7.74
N TYR A 47 0.22 -4.95 -6.98
CA TYR A 47 0.46 -6.33 -7.38
C TYR A 47 -0.36 -6.70 -8.62
N GLY A 48 -1.61 -6.24 -8.73
CA GLY A 48 -2.46 -6.42 -9.90
C GLY A 48 -1.85 -5.80 -11.16
N LEU A 49 -1.38 -4.55 -11.07
CA LEU A 49 -0.72 -3.84 -12.17
C LEU A 49 0.60 -4.52 -12.58
N MET A 50 1.40 -4.95 -11.60
CA MET A 50 2.63 -5.69 -11.85
C MET A 50 2.38 -7.03 -12.53
N LYS A 51 1.35 -7.76 -12.11
CA LYS A 51 0.98 -9.05 -12.72
C LYS A 51 0.51 -8.89 -14.17
N LYS A 52 -0.28 -7.86 -14.48
CA LYS A 52 -0.69 -7.52 -15.84
C LYS A 52 0.54 -7.22 -16.72
N LYS A 53 1.45 -6.39 -16.21
CA LYS A 53 2.69 -6.02 -16.91
C LYS A 53 3.62 -7.20 -17.18
N SER A 54 3.69 -8.18 -16.26
CA SER A 54 4.46 -9.40 -16.46
C SER A 54 3.84 -10.33 -17.50
N LYS A 55 2.51 -10.29 -17.67
CA LYS A 55 1.78 -11.11 -18.64
C LYS A 55 1.87 -10.55 -20.06
N ASP A 56 1.92 -9.22 -20.21
CA ASP A 56 2.12 -8.53 -21.51
C ASP A 56 3.54 -8.69 -22.09
N LYS A 57 4.54 -9.08 -21.29
CA LYS A 57 5.91 -9.34 -21.77
C LYS A 57 6.16 -10.76 -22.27
N SER A 58 5.18 -11.66 -22.16
CA SER A 58 5.31 -13.08 -22.52
C SER A 58 4.45 -13.49 -23.72
N ASN A 59 3.98 -12.55 -24.52
CA ASN A 59 3.14 -12.81 -25.70
C ASN A 59 3.66 -12.09 -26.95
#